data_AF-A0AA41Y493-F1
#
_entry.id   AF-A0AA41Y493-F1
#
_cell.length_a   1.000
_cell.length_b   1.000
_cell.length_c   1.000
_cell.angle_alpha   90.00
_cell.angle_beta   90.00
_cell.angle_gamma   90.00
#
_symmetry.space_group_name_H-M   'P 1'
#
loop_
_entity.id
_entity.type
_entity.pdbx_description
1 polymer ?
#
loop_
_entity_poly.entity_id
_entity_poly.type
_entity_poly.pdbx_seq_one_letter_code
_entity_poly.pdbx_strand_id
1 'polypeptide(L)'
;MKNLLKNIIPRRLRQWRMVYLTFGTDIKRYLTFLNYNFSSQDKYLGVIAMKYHVIEKGLTMPQTRFRFGKNHIFELCNIITEYHFKGYDINQFEIQYASMVLNEYRNFHHDQQYELEPEISTVINKTVAITNYSQSSTQLNFTSDSFFQSVNDQFPAFAQSRHTVRNYSPEKIPIEELIDAVRIAQNAPSSCNRQPVRAYIVTKDSAIKTILNLQGGNGGFGHLATSLFVITSNISLFQDVLERWQPTLNAGFFGMALLYALHFKKIGCATLNWSEDKRKDKKLRSFLNIPPNEHVHFLICCGYLPDEFLVAASLRKDVKNICEIIT
;
A
#
# COMPACT_ATOMS: atom_id res chain seq x y z
N MET A 1 -39.95 -29.34 14.08
CA MET A 1 -39.04 -29.97 13.08
C MET A 1 -37.63 -29.36 13.00
N LYS A 2 -37.42 -28.03 12.94
CA LYS A 2 -36.06 -27.42 12.82
C LYS A 2 -35.11 -27.68 14.02
N ASN A 3 -35.64 -27.88 15.24
CA ASN A 3 -34.81 -28.14 16.43
C ASN A 3 -34.40 -29.62 16.61
N LEU A 4 -35.13 -30.58 16.04
CA LEU A 4 -34.77 -32.01 16.10
C LEU A 4 -33.62 -32.37 15.13
N LEU A 5 -33.60 -31.74 13.95
CA LEU A 5 -32.53 -31.95 12.95
C LEU A 5 -31.16 -31.38 13.38
N LYS A 6 -31.14 -30.39 14.29
CA LYS A 6 -29.88 -29.82 14.83
C LYS A 6 -29.06 -30.84 15.65
N ASN A 7 -29.71 -31.88 16.17
CA ASN A 7 -29.06 -32.95 16.94
C ASN A 7 -28.66 -34.16 16.09
N ILE A 8 -29.11 -34.23 14.82
CA ILE A 8 -28.84 -35.37 13.93
C ILE A 8 -27.57 -35.12 13.10
N ILE A 9 -27.28 -33.86 12.73
CA ILE A 9 -26.09 -33.53 11.95
C ILE A 9 -24.93 -33.18 12.90
N PRO A 10 -23.84 -33.97 12.91
CA PRO A 10 -22.62 -33.69 13.66
C PRO A 10 -22.19 -32.22 13.55
N ARG A 11 -21.82 -31.60 14.68
CA ARG A 11 -21.33 -30.21 14.74
C ARG A 11 -20.26 -29.93 13.69
N ARG A 12 -19.34 -30.87 13.49
CA ARG A 12 -18.29 -30.79 12.46
C ARG A 12 -18.87 -30.63 11.07
N LEU A 13 -19.83 -31.47 10.65
CA LEU A 13 -20.44 -31.37 9.32
C LEU A 13 -21.14 -30.01 9.09
N ARG A 14 -21.78 -29.46 10.13
CA ARG A 14 -22.35 -28.10 10.06
C ARG A 14 -21.28 -27.03 9.87
N GLN A 15 -20.14 -27.15 10.57
CA GLN A 15 -19.00 -26.24 10.41
C GLN A 15 -18.39 -26.35 9.00
N TRP A 16 -18.16 -27.57 8.50
CA TRP A 16 -17.65 -27.81 7.15
C TRP A 16 -18.57 -27.21 6.08
N ARG A 17 -19.89 -27.43 6.19
CA ARG A 17 -20.88 -26.82 5.30
C ARG A 17 -20.82 -25.30 5.35
N MET A 18 -20.76 -24.70 6.54
CA MET A 18 -20.67 -23.24 6.69
C MET A 18 -19.40 -22.69 6.07
N VAL A 19 -18.25 -23.33 6.30
CA VAL A 19 -16.96 -22.97 5.72
C VAL A 19 -17.03 -23.00 4.19
N TYR A 20 -17.50 -24.12 3.63
CA TYR A 20 -17.59 -24.29 2.19
C TYR A 20 -18.53 -23.29 1.52
N LEU A 21 -19.73 -23.08 2.09
CA LEU A 21 -20.68 -22.11 1.55
C LEU A 21 -20.13 -20.69 1.63
N THR A 22 -19.50 -20.33 2.74
CA THR A 22 -18.94 -18.98 2.94
C THR A 22 -17.81 -18.71 1.95
N PHE A 23 -16.80 -19.58 1.87
CA PHE A 23 -15.72 -19.41 0.90
C PHE A 23 -16.19 -19.59 -0.55
N GLY A 24 -17.20 -20.41 -0.81
CA GLY A 24 -17.82 -20.53 -2.13
C GLY A 24 -18.46 -19.21 -2.59
N THR A 25 -19.14 -18.50 -1.69
CA THR A 25 -19.67 -17.17 -1.99
C THR A 25 -18.56 -16.14 -2.23
N ASP A 26 -17.46 -16.20 -1.46
CA ASP A 26 -16.31 -15.33 -1.67
C ASP A 26 -15.65 -15.60 -3.03
N ILE A 27 -15.42 -16.87 -3.39
CA ILE A 27 -14.84 -17.26 -4.68
C ILE A 27 -15.69 -16.70 -5.82
N LYS A 28 -17.02 -16.87 -5.77
CA LYS A 28 -17.92 -16.31 -6.79
C LYS A 28 -17.79 -14.80 -6.87
N ARG A 29 -17.76 -14.10 -5.74
CA ARG A 29 -17.60 -12.64 -5.68
C ARG A 29 -16.27 -12.21 -6.29
N TYR A 30 -15.16 -12.80 -5.89
CA TYR A 30 -13.83 -12.44 -6.38
C TYR A 30 -13.66 -12.75 -7.87
N LEU A 31 -14.12 -13.89 -8.37
CA LEU A 31 -14.08 -14.20 -9.80
C LEU A 31 -14.88 -13.19 -10.66
N THR A 32 -15.97 -12.64 -10.10
CA THR A 32 -16.82 -11.68 -10.80
C THR A 32 -16.21 -10.28 -10.80
N PHE A 33 -15.74 -9.82 -9.64
CA PHE A 33 -15.43 -8.41 -9.40
C PHE A 33 -13.92 -8.10 -9.43
N LEU A 34 -13.03 -9.09 -9.34
CA LEU A 34 -11.61 -8.84 -9.57
C LEU A 34 -11.36 -8.38 -10.99
N ASN A 35 -10.27 -7.65 -11.13
CA ASN A 35 -9.90 -6.97 -12.36
C ASN A 35 -9.15 -7.89 -13.32
N TYR A 36 -9.81 -8.97 -13.76
CA TYR A 36 -9.29 -9.89 -14.79
C TYR A 36 -9.66 -9.46 -16.21
N ASN A 37 -10.73 -8.68 -16.34
CA ASN A 37 -11.21 -8.09 -17.57
C ASN A 37 -11.62 -6.65 -17.26
N PHE A 38 -11.19 -5.68 -18.07
CA PHE A 38 -11.51 -4.26 -17.91
C PHE A 38 -13.00 -3.99 -18.22
N SER A 39 -13.89 -4.53 -17.39
CA SER A 39 -15.32 -4.65 -17.68
C SER A 39 -16.20 -3.55 -17.07
N SER A 40 -15.64 -2.66 -16.26
CA SER A 40 -16.36 -1.56 -15.62
C SER A 40 -15.45 -0.36 -15.39
N GLN A 41 -16.05 0.82 -15.22
CA GLN A 41 -15.33 2.07 -14.94
C GLN A 41 -14.38 1.93 -13.74
N ASP A 42 -14.84 1.37 -12.62
CA ASP A 42 -14.02 1.14 -11.41
C ASP A 42 -12.77 0.30 -11.68
N LYS A 43 -12.90 -0.71 -12.56
CA LYS A 43 -11.76 -1.57 -12.93
C LYS A 43 -10.70 -0.77 -13.70
N TYR A 44 -11.10 0.12 -14.61
CA TYR A 44 -10.13 1.01 -15.26
C TYR A 44 -9.48 1.95 -14.23
N LEU A 45 -10.29 2.62 -13.40
CA LEU A 45 -9.78 3.59 -12.41
C LEU A 45 -8.76 2.95 -11.45
N GLY A 46 -9.02 1.73 -10.97
CA GLY A 46 -8.09 1.01 -10.11
C GLY A 46 -6.74 0.70 -10.78
N VAL A 47 -6.72 0.36 -12.07
CA VAL A 47 -5.47 0.11 -12.80
C VAL A 47 -4.76 1.41 -13.11
N ILE A 48 -5.48 2.45 -13.52
CA ILE A 48 -4.93 3.79 -13.74
C ILE A 48 -4.24 4.27 -12.45
N ALA A 49 -4.89 4.09 -11.30
CA ALA A 49 -4.32 4.38 -9.99
C ALA A 49 -3.02 3.65 -9.70
N MET A 50 -3.01 2.34 -9.93
CA MET A 50 -1.80 1.54 -9.78
C MET A 50 -0.67 2.01 -10.72
N LYS A 51 -0.98 2.33 -11.97
CA LYS A 51 0.02 2.70 -12.98
C LYS A 51 0.59 4.09 -12.75
N TYR A 52 -0.24 5.11 -12.49
CA TYR A 52 0.29 6.44 -12.16
C TYR A 52 1.11 6.39 -10.88
N HIS A 53 0.72 5.57 -9.88
CA HIS A 53 1.45 5.51 -8.61
C HIS A 53 2.88 4.95 -8.78
N VAL A 54 3.08 4.06 -9.76
CA VAL A 54 4.44 3.58 -10.08
C VAL A 54 5.32 4.69 -10.67
N ILE A 55 4.73 5.59 -11.47
CA ILE A 55 5.44 6.75 -12.03
C ILE A 55 5.69 7.79 -10.94
N GLU A 56 4.65 8.14 -10.18
CA GLU A 56 4.70 9.08 -9.05
C GLU A 56 5.80 8.71 -8.05
N LYS A 57 5.81 7.47 -7.52
CA LYS A 57 6.86 7.04 -6.59
C LYS A 57 8.26 7.04 -7.23
N GLY A 58 8.33 6.86 -8.55
CA GLY A 58 9.60 6.86 -9.28
C GLY A 58 10.24 8.24 -9.31
N LEU A 59 9.43 9.31 -9.33
CA LEU A 59 9.90 10.70 -9.23
C LEU A 59 10.54 11.02 -7.87
N THR A 60 10.24 10.24 -6.83
CA THR A 60 10.72 10.47 -5.45
C THR A 60 11.91 9.58 -5.07
N MET A 61 12.51 8.86 -6.02
CA MET A 61 13.61 7.95 -5.72
C MET A 61 14.90 8.74 -5.42
N PRO A 62 15.76 8.29 -4.48
CA PRO A 62 17.00 8.99 -4.14
C PRO A 62 17.93 9.20 -5.36
N GLN A 63 17.90 8.25 -6.29
CA GLN A 63 18.58 8.33 -7.59
C GLN A 63 17.55 8.10 -8.70
N THR A 64 16.77 9.14 -9.01
CA THR A 64 15.78 9.11 -10.08
C THR A 64 16.47 8.92 -11.43
N ARG A 65 16.38 7.71 -12.00
CA ARG A 65 16.95 7.38 -13.31
C ARG A 65 16.12 8.00 -14.42
N PHE A 66 16.74 8.58 -15.44
CA PHE A 66 16.00 9.00 -16.64
C PHE A 66 15.27 7.81 -17.31
N ARG A 67 14.14 8.10 -17.97
CA ARG A 67 13.31 7.12 -18.68
C ARG A 67 12.73 6.00 -17.80
N PHE A 68 12.73 6.17 -16.47
CA PHE A 68 12.15 5.18 -15.58
C PHE A 68 10.66 4.99 -15.90
N GLY A 69 10.16 3.76 -15.72
CA GLY A 69 8.73 3.48 -15.88
C GLY A 69 8.19 3.59 -17.31
N LYS A 70 9.03 3.63 -18.36
CA LYS A 70 8.61 3.74 -19.77
C LYS A 70 7.41 2.85 -20.13
N ASN A 71 7.47 1.57 -19.82
CA ASN A 71 6.35 0.64 -20.10
C ASN A 71 5.07 1.03 -19.35
N HIS A 72 5.18 1.50 -18.11
CA HIS A 72 4.02 1.95 -17.34
C HIS A 72 3.42 3.24 -17.88
N ILE A 73 4.22 4.13 -18.47
CA ILE A 73 3.71 5.34 -19.15
C ILE A 73 2.89 4.94 -20.37
N PHE A 74 3.41 4.06 -21.23
CA PHE A 74 2.66 3.58 -22.39
C PHE A 74 1.37 2.86 -21.99
N GLU A 75 1.44 1.94 -21.02
CA GLU A 75 0.27 1.26 -20.50
C GLU A 75 -0.76 2.24 -19.93
N LEU A 76 -0.33 3.20 -19.11
CA LEU A 76 -1.21 4.22 -18.53
C LEU A 76 -1.93 5.04 -19.61
N CYS A 77 -1.18 5.57 -20.58
CA CYS A 77 -1.72 6.37 -21.67
C CYS A 77 -2.70 5.57 -22.55
N ASN A 78 -2.39 4.30 -22.83
CA ASN A 78 -3.26 3.41 -23.58
C ASN A 78 -4.57 3.12 -22.82
N ILE A 79 -4.48 2.85 -21.52
CA ILE A 79 -5.66 2.57 -20.67
C ILE A 79 -6.55 3.82 -20.56
N ILE A 80 -5.98 5.02 -20.40
CA ILE A 80 -6.76 6.27 -20.39
C ILE A 80 -7.43 6.52 -21.75
N THR A 81 -6.72 6.24 -22.84
CA THR A 81 -7.27 6.36 -24.20
C THR A 81 -8.45 5.39 -24.39
N GLU A 82 -8.31 4.13 -23.99
CA GLU A 82 -9.38 3.13 -24.04
C GLU A 82 -10.57 3.53 -23.16
N TYR A 83 -10.30 4.01 -21.94
CA TYR A 83 -11.29 4.53 -21.01
C TYR A 83 -12.14 5.64 -21.64
N HIS A 84 -11.50 6.60 -22.29
CA HIS A 84 -12.18 7.68 -23.02
C HIS A 84 -13.00 7.14 -24.21
N PHE A 85 -12.46 6.20 -24.99
CA PHE A 85 -13.20 5.58 -26.11
C PHE A 85 -14.43 4.78 -25.67
N LYS A 86 -14.43 4.24 -24.45
CA LYS A 86 -15.61 3.59 -23.84
C LYS A 86 -16.70 4.59 -23.43
N GLY A 87 -16.45 5.90 -23.52
CA GLY A 87 -17.39 6.94 -23.10
C GLY A 87 -17.50 7.10 -21.59
N TYR A 88 -16.50 6.63 -20.83
CA TYR A 88 -16.47 6.85 -19.38
C TYR A 88 -16.07 8.29 -19.03
N ASP A 89 -16.49 8.74 -17.86
CA ASP A 89 -16.27 10.11 -17.40
C ASP A 89 -14.79 10.41 -17.14
N ILE A 90 -14.19 11.28 -17.94
CA ILE A 90 -12.78 11.68 -17.79
C ILE A 90 -12.52 12.60 -16.60
N ASN A 91 -13.56 13.10 -15.94
CA ASN A 91 -13.41 13.99 -14.77
C ASN A 91 -13.18 13.23 -13.47
N GLN A 92 -13.02 11.91 -13.50
CA GLN A 92 -12.70 11.10 -12.32
C GLN A 92 -11.31 11.44 -11.77
N PHE A 93 -11.19 11.50 -10.44
CA PHE A 93 -9.97 11.88 -9.72
C PHE A 93 -8.72 11.16 -10.23
N GLU A 94 -8.79 9.85 -10.47
CA GLU A 94 -7.66 9.05 -10.92
C GLU A 94 -7.15 9.47 -12.31
N ILE A 95 -8.03 9.94 -13.20
CA ILE A 95 -7.68 10.41 -14.54
C ILE A 95 -6.97 11.77 -14.45
N GLN A 96 -7.51 12.67 -13.64
CA GLN A 96 -6.92 13.97 -13.39
C GLN A 96 -5.52 13.80 -12.80
N TYR A 97 -5.40 12.98 -11.75
CA TYR A 97 -4.15 12.77 -11.05
C TYR A 97 -3.11 12.06 -11.91
N ALA A 98 -3.53 11.09 -12.74
CA ALA A 98 -2.64 10.48 -13.74
C ALA A 98 -2.04 11.54 -14.69
N SER A 99 -2.86 12.49 -15.16
CA SER A 99 -2.41 13.56 -16.05
C SER A 99 -1.43 14.50 -15.35
N MET A 100 -1.68 14.82 -14.08
CA MET A 100 -0.78 15.63 -13.26
C MET A 100 0.60 14.97 -13.08
N VAL A 101 0.64 13.67 -12.82
CA VAL A 101 1.88 12.90 -12.71
C VAL A 101 2.62 12.82 -14.05
N LEU A 102 1.91 12.66 -15.17
CA LEU A 102 2.52 12.65 -16.50
C LEU A 102 3.11 14.03 -16.87
N ASN A 103 2.43 15.12 -16.52
CA ASN A 103 2.95 16.48 -16.69
C ASN A 103 4.22 16.68 -15.86
N GLU A 104 4.23 16.23 -14.61
CA GLU A 104 5.42 16.30 -13.76
C GLU A 104 6.59 15.49 -14.32
N TYR A 105 6.31 14.28 -14.83
CA TYR A 105 7.32 13.45 -15.47
C TYR A 105 7.98 14.16 -16.66
N ARG A 106 7.19 14.87 -17.49
CA ARG A 106 7.70 15.68 -18.60
C ARG A 106 8.56 16.84 -18.09
N ASN A 107 8.07 17.58 -17.09
CA ASN A 107 8.79 18.73 -16.53
C ASN A 107 10.12 18.30 -15.90
N PHE A 108 10.14 17.21 -15.13
CA PHE A 108 11.36 16.65 -14.54
C PHE A 108 12.45 16.39 -15.61
N HIS A 109 12.09 15.76 -16.74
CA HIS A 109 13.08 15.50 -17.79
C HIS A 109 13.53 16.78 -18.49
N HIS A 110 12.60 17.71 -18.76
CA HIS A 110 12.91 19.01 -19.35
C HIS A 110 13.88 19.82 -18.47
N ASP A 111 13.62 19.90 -17.17
CA ASP A 111 14.42 20.66 -16.20
C ASP A 111 15.82 20.07 -16.01
N GLN A 112 15.96 18.75 -16.21
CA GLN A 112 17.24 18.05 -16.24
C GLN A 112 17.94 18.09 -17.62
N GLN A 113 17.43 18.90 -18.55
CA GLN A 113 17.93 19.03 -19.92
C GLN A 113 18.01 17.70 -20.67
N TYR A 114 17.08 16.79 -20.36
CA TYR A 114 17.00 15.46 -20.94
C TYR A 114 15.87 15.36 -21.97
N GLU A 115 16.24 15.04 -23.22
CA GLU A 115 15.26 14.87 -24.29
C GLU A 115 14.57 13.50 -24.20
N LEU A 116 13.27 13.51 -23.91
CA LEU A 116 12.42 12.32 -23.94
C LEU A 116 12.24 11.82 -25.38
N GLU A 117 12.21 10.50 -25.57
CA GLU A 117 11.98 9.93 -26.88
C GLU A 117 10.65 10.44 -27.49
N PRO A 118 10.61 10.75 -28.80
CA PRO A 118 9.42 11.32 -29.45
C PRO A 118 8.14 10.50 -29.21
N GLU A 119 8.27 9.17 -29.15
CA GLU A 119 7.18 8.26 -28.85
C GLU A 119 6.55 8.55 -27.48
N ILE A 120 7.37 8.68 -26.42
CA ILE A 120 6.91 8.93 -25.04
C ILE A 120 6.23 10.30 -24.97
N SER A 121 6.90 11.33 -25.51
CA SER A 121 6.37 12.70 -25.53
C SER A 121 5.03 12.77 -26.26
N THR A 122 4.90 12.03 -27.37
CA THR A 122 3.65 11.97 -28.15
C THR A 122 2.50 11.33 -27.36
N VAL A 123 2.73 10.19 -26.69
CA VAL A 123 1.64 9.54 -25.93
C VAL A 123 1.21 10.37 -24.72
N ILE A 124 2.16 11.05 -24.07
CA ILE A 124 1.87 11.94 -22.95
C ILE A 124 1.03 13.12 -23.44
N ASN A 125 1.46 13.81 -24.50
CA ASN A 125 0.76 14.97 -25.03
C ASN A 125 -0.66 14.61 -25.50
N LYS A 126 -0.83 13.47 -26.16
CA LYS A 126 -2.15 12.96 -26.55
C LYS A 126 -3.04 12.72 -25.33
N THR A 127 -2.51 12.09 -24.28
CA THR A 127 -3.26 11.78 -23.07
C THR A 127 -3.68 13.06 -22.34
N VAL A 128 -2.76 14.02 -22.18
CA VAL A 128 -3.03 15.31 -21.56
C VAL A 128 -4.06 16.12 -22.35
N ALA A 129 -4.04 16.03 -23.69
CA ALA A 129 -5.06 16.65 -24.53
C ALA A 129 -6.45 16.01 -24.36
N ILE A 130 -6.52 14.68 -24.18
CA ILE A 130 -7.78 13.97 -23.91
C ILE A 130 -8.38 14.40 -22.57
N THR A 131 -7.55 14.51 -21.53
CA THR A 131 -8.03 14.79 -20.19
C THR A 131 -8.25 16.28 -19.92
N ASN A 132 -7.63 17.15 -20.72
CA ASN A 132 -7.66 18.61 -20.57
C ASN A 132 -7.12 19.10 -19.21
N TYR A 133 -6.12 18.40 -18.64
CA TYR A 133 -5.45 18.77 -17.39
C TYR A 133 -4.00 19.24 -17.64
N SER A 134 -3.75 20.52 -17.44
CA SER A 134 -2.41 21.13 -17.60
C SER A 134 -1.59 21.21 -16.31
N GLN A 135 -2.21 21.01 -15.14
CA GLN A 135 -1.54 21.10 -13.85
C GLN A 135 -0.59 19.92 -13.61
N SER A 136 0.41 20.11 -12.74
CA SER A 136 1.39 19.10 -12.30
C SER A 136 1.18 18.80 -10.81
N SER A 137 1.42 17.56 -10.38
CA SER A 137 1.27 17.15 -8.97
C SER A 137 2.32 17.75 -8.05
N THR A 138 3.55 17.88 -8.54
CA THR A 138 4.77 18.31 -7.84
C THR A 138 5.02 17.53 -6.55
N GLN A 139 6.01 16.63 -6.57
CA GLN A 139 6.40 15.86 -5.40
C GLN A 139 6.97 16.78 -4.31
N LEU A 140 6.83 16.37 -3.06
CA LEU A 140 7.13 17.23 -1.90
C LEU A 140 8.58 17.01 -1.48
N ASN A 141 9.34 18.12 -1.36
CA ASN A 141 10.69 18.11 -0.82
C ASN A 141 10.67 18.46 0.67
N PHE A 142 11.41 17.71 1.46
CA PHE A 142 11.53 17.91 2.90
C PHE A 142 12.97 17.83 3.35
N THR A 143 13.29 18.64 4.36
CA THR A 143 14.38 18.31 5.29
C THR A 143 13.86 17.41 6.40
N SER A 144 14.75 16.65 7.07
CA SER A 144 14.38 15.84 8.24
C SER A 144 13.63 16.65 9.31
N ASP A 145 14.10 17.87 9.62
CA ASP A 145 13.46 18.75 10.60
C ASP A 145 12.07 19.21 10.17
N SER A 146 11.91 19.67 8.92
CA SER A 146 10.61 20.13 8.40
C SER A 146 9.59 18.99 8.31
N PHE A 147 10.02 17.76 8.04
CA PHE A 147 9.15 16.59 7.97
C PHE A 147 8.55 16.22 9.33
N PHE A 148 9.34 16.35 10.39
CA PHE A 148 8.93 16.02 11.75
C PHE A 148 8.46 17.24 12.57
N GLN A 149 8.26 18.41 11.95
CA GLN A 149 7.87 19.62 12.67
C GLN A 149 6.55 19.45 13.45
N SER A 150 5.61 18.68 12.91
CA SER A 150 4.26 18.51 13.47
C SER A 150 4.10 17.29 14.37
N VAL A 151 5.19 16.63 14.79
CA VAL A 151 5.10 15.44 15.66
C VAL A 151 4.46 15.70 17.02
N ASN A 152 4.53 16.95 17.49
CA ASN A 152 3.97 17.40 18.77
C ASN A 152 2.71 18.27 18.61
N ASP A 153 2.19 18.41 17.40
CA ASP A 153 1.00 19.20 17.13
C ASP A 153 -0.29 18.45 17.52
N GLN A 154 -1.43 19.14 17.44
CA GLN A 154 -2.74 18.53 17.56
C GLN A 154 -2.93 17.41 16.52
N PHE A 155 -3.71 16.38 16.90
CA PHE A 155 -3.83 15.15 16.11
C PHE A 155 -4.13 15.34 14.61
N PRO A 156 -5.01 16.29 14.18
CA PRO A 156 -5.23 16.51 12.75
C PRO A 156 -3.96 16.91 11.99
N ALA A 157 -3.16 17.84 12.54
CA ALA A 157 -1.91 18.29 11.94
C ALA A 157 -0.85 17.18 11.96
N PHE A 158 -0.70 16.50 13.10
CA PHE A 158 0.16 15.32 13.24
C PHE A 158 -0.16 14.25 12.19
N ALA A 159 -1.44 13.84 12.09
CA ALA A 159 -1.89 12.78 11.19
C ALA A 159 -1.69 13.14 9.71
N GLN A 160 -1.91 14.41 9.36
CA GLN A 160 -1.70 14.92 8.01
C GLN A 160 -0.22 15.01 7.63
N SER A 161 0.67 15.29 8.60
CA SER A 161 2.12 15.40 8.36
C SER A 161 2.81 14.06 8.03
N ARG A 162 2.14 12.92 8.25
CA ARG A 162 2.74 11.60 8.00
C ARG A 162 2.66 11.23 6.51
N HIS A 163 3.82 11.10 5.87
CA HIS A 163 3.94 10.56 4.50
C HIS A 163 4.67 9.23 4.45
N THR A 164 4.54 8.53 3.32
CA THR A 164 5.32 7.34 3.00
C THR A 164 6.70 7.77 2.51
N VAL A 165 7.76 7.37 3.23
CA VAL A 165 9.13 7.74 2.90
C VAL A 165 9.88 6.56 2.30
N ARG A 166 10.66 6.82 1.25
CA ARG A 166 11.41 5.80 0.49
C ARG A 166 12.88 6.18 0.32
N ASN A 167 13.40 6.96 1.25
CA ASN A 167 14.80 7.36 1.31
C ASN A 167 15.22 7.32 2.77
N TYR A 168 16.29 6.60 3.09
CA TYR A 168 16.73 6.38 4.46
C TYR A 168 18.23 6.61 4.58
N SER A 169 18.67 7.13 5.72
CA SER A 169 20.07 7.20 6.08
C SER A 169 20.61 5.80 6.44
N PRO A 170 21.93 5.55 6.38
CA PRO A 170 22.52 4.27 6.75
C PRO A 170 22.50 3.99 8.27
N GLU A 171 22.07 4.97 9.07
CA GLU A 171 22.03 4.88 10.53
C GLU A 171 21.04 3.81 11.01
N LYS A 172 21.48 2.99 11.96
CA LYS A 172 20.67 1.91 12.53
C LYS A 172 19.76 2.46 13.62
N ILE A 173 18.49 2.13 13.54
CA ILE A 173 17.51 2.44 14.59
C ILE A 173 17.79 1.51 15.79
N PRO A 174 17.93 2.04 17.02
CA PRO A 174 18.01 1.22 18.22
C PRO A 174 16.80 0.30 18.36
N ILE A 175 17.03 -0.95 18.78
CA ILE A 175 15.95 -1.95 18.85
C ILE A 175 14.86 -1.54 19.85
N GLU A 176 15.24 -0.81 20.90
CA GLU A 176 14.37 -0.27 21.92
C GLU A 176 13.35 0.72 21.34
N GLU A 177 13.74 1.56 20.38
CA GLU A 177 12.83 2.49 19.72
C GLU A 177 11.79 1.76 18.85
N LEU A 178 12.21 0.69 18.16
CA LEU A 178 11.31 -0.16 17.37
C LEU A 178 10.31 -0.90 18.27
N ILE A 179 10.78 -1.40 19.42
CA ILE A 179 9.92 -2.06 20.43
C ILE A 179 8.95 -1.05 21.05
N ASP A 180 9.41 0.16 21.37
CA ASP A 180 8.57 1.23 21.89
C ASP A 180 7.46 1.61 20.89
N ALA A 181 7.78 1.70 19.59
CA ALA A 181 6.79 1.97 18.56
C ALA A 181 5.71 0.86 18.50
N VAL A 182 6.13 -0.41 18.63
CA VAL A 182 5.19 -1.55 18.77
C VAL A 182 4.35 -1.42 20.03
N ARG A 183 4.93 -1.01 21.16
CA ARG A 183 4.21 -0.82 22.43
C ARG A 183 3.15 0.28 22.34
N ILE A 184 3.42 1.36 21.62
CA ILE A 184 2.42 2.40 21.31
C ILE A 184 1.31 1.82 20.42
N ALA A 185 1.67 1.07 19.38
CA ALA A 185 0.73 0.47 18.43
C ALA A 185 -0.21 -0.58 19.07
N GLN A 186 0.15 -1.16 20.22
CA GLN A 186 -0.71 -2.08 20.97
C GLN A 186 -2.01 -1.45 21.49
N ASN A 187 -2.10 -0.12 21.53
CA ASN A 187 -3.34 0.58 21.84
C ASN A 187 -4.40 0.49 20.72
N ALA A 188 -4.04 -0.06 19.55
CA ALA A 188 -4.99 -0.30 18.47
C ALA A 188 -6.13 -1.24 18.94
N PRO A 189 -7.39 -0.95 18.59
CA PRO A 189 -8.50 -1.80 18.97
C PRO A 189 -8.37 -3.18 18.31
N SER A 190 -8.89 -4.20 18.98
CA SER A 190 -9.03 -5.53 18.42
C SER A 190 -10.37 -6.16 18.76
N SER A 191 -10.87 -7.04 17.90
CA SER A 191 -12.14 -7.74 18.11
C SER A 191 -12.12 -8.49 19.45
N CYS A 192 -13.05 -8.14 20.34
CA CYS A 192 -13.12 -8.64 21.72
C CYS A 192 -11.79 -8.55 22.50
N ASN A 193 -10.95 -7.54 22.20
CA ASN A 193 -9.62 -7.35 22.77
C ASN A 193 -8.67 -8.57 22.64
N ARG A 194 -8.85 -9.40 21.60
CA ARG A 194 -8.06 -10.64 21.43
C ARG A 194 -6.60 -10.42 21.04
N GLN A 195 -6.24 -9.22 20.57
CA GLN A 195 -4.87 -8.82 20.22
C GLN A 195 -4.13 -9.87 19.33
N PRO A 196 -4.70 -10.17 18.13
CA PRO A 196 -4.20 -11.26 17.29
C PRO A 196 -2.89 -10.96 16.58
N VAL A 197 -2.51 -9.68 16.49
CA VAL A 197 -1.39 -9.23 15.66
C VAL A 197 -0.06 -9.64 16.28
N ARG A 198 0.90 -10.02 15.44
CA ARG A 198 2.31 -10.18 15.79
C ARG A 198 3.16 -9.29 14.88
N ALA A 199 4.19 -8.69 15.46
CA ALA A 199 5.16 -7.86 14.75
C ALA A 199 6.54 -8.51 14.89
N TYR A 200 7.08 -8.99 13.77
CA TYR A 200 8.44 -9.52 13.70
C TYR A 200 9.37 -8.39 13.28
N ILE A 201 10.34 -8.04 14.14
CA ILE A 201 11.32 -6.99 13.87
C ILE A 201 12.58 -7.62 13.28
N VAL A 202 13.02 -7.15 12.12
CA VAL A 202 14.21 -7.63 11.41
C VAL A 202 15.17 -6.46 11.21
N THR A 203 16.35 -6.53 11.84
CA THR A 203 17.39 -5.49 11.78
C THR A 203 18.68 -5.94 11.08
N LYS A 204 18.84 -7.25 10.84
CA LYS A 204 20.02 -7.79 10.16
C LYS A 204 19.93 -7.54 8.66
N ASP A 205 20.90 -6.82 8.10
CA ASP A 205 20.92 -6.41 6.69
C ASP A 205 20.74 -7.56 5.69
N SER A 206 21.41 -8.70 5.93
CA SER A 206 21.26 -9.87 5.07
C SER A 206 19.84 -10.45 5.11
N ALA A 207 19.16 -10.37 6.25
CA ALA A 207 17.80 -10.83 6.43
C ALA A 207 16.80 -9.87 5.79
N ILE A 208 16.97 -8.55 6.02
CA ILE A 208 16.19 -7.50 5.35
C ILE A 208 16.25 -7.67 3.83
N LYS A 209 17.47 -7.80 3.27
CA LYS A 209 17.68 -8.01 1.83
C LYS A 209 16.95 -9.26 1.32
N THR A 210 17.04 -10.37 2.05
CA THR A 210 16.37 -11.63 1.68
C THR A 210 14.85 -11.46 1.64
N ILE A 211 14.27 -10.82 2.66
CA ILE A 211 12.81 -10.63 2.76
C ILE A 211 12.32 -9.66 1.69
N LEU A 212 13.01 -8.53 1.48
CA LEU A 212 12.64 -7.54 0.48
C LEU A 212 12.75 -8.09 -0.95
N ASN A 213 13.69 -8.99 -1.22
CA ASN A 213 13.76 -9.71 -2.49
C ASN A 213 12.54 -10.62 -2.73
N LEU A 214 11.93 -11.18 -1.68
CA LEU A 214 10.69 -11.96 -1.80
C LEU A 214 9.49 -11.04 -2.09
N GLN A 215 9.43 -9.86 -1.47
CA GLN A 215 8.32 -8.90 -1.58
C GLN A 215 8.24 -8.19 -2.95
N GLY A 216 9.37 -7.90 -3.61
CA GLY A 216 9.42 -7.40 -5.00
C GLY A 216 8.92 -5.97 -5.29
N GLY A 217 8.18 -5.33 -4.38
CA GLY A 217 7.59 -3.98 -4.56
C GLY A 217 8.45 -2.80 -4.07
N ASN A 218 9.68 -3.04 -3.63
CA ASN A 218 10.58 -2.05 -2.99
C ASN A 218 11.72 -1.55 -3.91
N GLY A 219 11.63 -1.80 -5.22
CA GLY A 219 12.65 -1.39 -6.18
C GLY A 219 12.96 0.12 -6.11
N GLY A 220 14.24 0.46 -6.14
CA GLY A 220 14.74 1.85 -6.05
C GLY A 220 15.11 2.31 -4.64
N PHE A 221 14.59 1.67 -3.58
CA PHE A 221 14.87 2.12 -2.20
C PHE A 221 15.03 1.01 -1.16
N GLY A 222 14.60 -0.23 -1.42
CA GLY A 222 14.63 -1.29 -0.41
C GLY A 222 16.01 -1.59 0.18
N HIS A 223 17.07 -1.35 -0.59
CA HIS A 223 18.47 -1.49 -0.14
C HIS A 223 18.90 -0.47 0.92
N LEU A 224 18.12 0.61 1.12
CA LEU A 224 18.37 1.65 2.12
C LEU A 224 17.70 1.33 3.47
N ALA A 225 16.74 0.40 3.51
CA ALA A 225 16.02 0.10 4.74
C ALA A 225 16.95 -0.50 5.80
N THR A 226 16.99 0.11 6.99
CA THR A 226 17.81 -0.36 8.11
C THR A 226 17.04 -1.24 9.07
N SER A 227 15.70 -1.23 9.00
CA SER A 227 14.82 -2.10 9.78
C SER A 227 13.55 -2.46 9.01
N LEU A 228 12.97 -3.61 9.35
CA LEU A 228 11.78 -4.14 8.70
C LEU A 228 10.86 -4.79 9.74
N PHE A 229 9.59 -4.40 9.73
CA PHE A 229 8.53 -5.12 10.43
C PHE A 229 7.82 -6.07 9.47
N VAL A 230 7.60 -7.32 9.87
CA VAL A 230 6.66 -8.23 9.22
C VAL A 230 5.44 -8.38 10.11
N ILE A 231 4.28 -7.95 9.61
CA ILE A 231 3.03 -7.94 10.36
C ILE A 231 2.20 -9.16 10.01
N THR A 232 1.86 -9.93 11.03
CA THR A 232 1.03 -11.13 10.91
C THR A 232 -0.14 -11.10 11.90
N SER A 233 -1.12 -11.99 11.72
CA SER A 233 -2.17 -12.21 12.72
C SER A 233 -2.42 -13.69 12.99
N ASN A 234 -2.55 -14.06 14.25
CA ASN A 234 -2.91 -15.42 14.69
C ASN A 234 -4.40 -15.70 14.43
N ILE A 235 -4.68 -16.58 13.47
CA ILE A 235 -6.05 -16.96 13.08
C ILE A 235 -6.73 -17.88 14.10
N SER A 236 -5.96 -18.55 14.99
CA SER A 236 -6.50 -19.46 16.02
C SER A 236 -7.28 -18.75 17.11
N LEU A 237 -7.22 -17.41 17.19
CA LEU A 237 -7.96 -16.63 18.17
C LEU A 237 -9.42 -16.39 17.76
N PHE A 238 -9.81 -16.79 16.54
CA PHE A 238 -11.15 -16.65 16.02
C PHE A 238 -11.88 -18.00 16.01
N GLN A 239 -13.19 -17.97 16.23
CA GLN A 239 -13.98 -19.16 16.53
C GLN A 239 -14.67 -19.76 15.31
N ASP A 240 -15.01 -18.93 14.32
CA ASP A 240 -15.74 -19.38 13.14
C ASP A 240 -15.33 -18.68 11.84
N VAL A 241 -15.84 -19.19 10.72
CA VAL A 241 -15.52 -18.70 9.37
C VAL A 241 -16.14 -17.34 9.05
N LEU A 242 -17.13 -16.89 9.81
CA LEU A 242 -17.69 -15.54 9.66
C LEU A 242 -16.66 -14.50 10.12
N GLU A 243 -15.77 -14.87 11.04
CA GLU A 243 -14.65 -14.06 11.50
C GLU A 243 -13.42 -14.06 10.57
N ARG A 244 -13.48 -14.69 9.38
CA ARG A 244 -12.34 -14.83 8.45
C ARG A 244 -11.65 -13.51 8.03
N TRP A 245 -12.35 -12.38 8.14
CA TRP A 245 -11.80 -11.05 7.83
C TRP A 245 -11.16 -10.37 9.05
N GLN A 246 -11.42 -10.86 10.26
CA GLN A 246 -10.91 -10.27 11.49
C GLN A 246 -9.38 -10.24 11.52
N PRO A 247 -8.62 -11.29 11.15
CA PRO A 247 -7.15 -11.22 11.13
C PRO A 247 -6.65 -9.99 10.35
N THR A 248 -7.15 -9.78 9.13
CA THR A 248 -6.74 -8.67 8.26
C THR A 248 -7.20 -7.31 8.79
N LEU A 249 -8.43 -7.21 9.30
CA LEU A 249 -8.95 -5.96 9.87
C LEU A 249 -8.10 -5.51 11.08
N ASN A 250 -7.78 -6.44 11.97
CA ASN A 250 -6.99 -6.16 13.18
C ASN A 250 -5.55 -5.76 12.81
N ALA A 251 -4.95 -6.42 11.81
CA ALA A 251 -3.65 -6.03 11.29
C ALA A 251 -3.66 -4.62 10.68
N GLY A 252 -4.74 -4.21 10.02
CA GLY A 252 -4.90 -2.85 9.49
C GLY A 252 -4.91 -1.78 10.59
N PHE A 253 -5.67 -1.99 11.67
CA PHE A 253 -5.69 -1.07 12.82
C PHE A 253 -4.32 -0.97 13.49
N PHE A 254 -3.70 -2.10 13.79
CA PHE A 254 -2.36 -2.14 14.37
C PHE A 254 -1.33 -1.48 13.44
N GLY A 255 -1.40 -1.75 12.13
CA GLY A 255 -0.52 -1.18 11.12
C GLY A 255 -0.57 0.34 11.11
N MET A 256 -1.76 0.94 11.08
CA MET A 256 -1.90 2.40 11.11
C MET A 256 -1.38 3.00 12.42
N ALA A 257 -1.67 2.37 13.56
CA ALA A 257 -1.16 2.80 14.85
C ALA A 257 0.38 2.74 14.90
N LEU A 258 0.99 1.70 14.31
CA LEU A 258 2.44 1.57 14.19
C LEU A 258 3.05 2.63 13.27
N LEU A 259 2.40 2.96 12.14
CA LEU A 259 2.87 4.04 11.25
C LEU A 259 2.86 5.40 11.97
N TYR A 260 1.84 5.69 12.78
CA TYR A 260 1.84 6.89 13.61
C TYR A 260 2.89 6.84 14.72
N ALA A 261 3.08 5.69 15.37
CA ALA A 261 4.09 5.53 16.40
C ALA A 261 5.51 5.75 15.86
N LEU A 262 5.83 5.22 14.67
CA LEU A 262 7.10 5.43 13.99
C LEU A 262 7.28 6.92 13.63
N HIS A 263 6.25 7.58 13.09
CA HIS A 263 6.31 9.01 12.76
C HIS A 263 6.53 9.87 14.01
N PHE A 264 5.82 9.59 15.10
CA PHE A 264 6.01 10.25 16.40
C PHE A 264 7.45 10.06 16.95
N LYS A 265 8.03 8.89 16.72
CA LYS A 265 9.42 8.55 17.07
C LYS A 265 10.45 9.07 16.07
N LYS A 266 10.05 9.91 15.11
CA LYS A 266 10.90 10.47 14.05
C LYS A 266 11.57 9.41 13.15
N ILE A 267 10.85 8.32 12.86
CA ILE A 267 11.30 7.24 11.99
C ILE A 267 10.50 7.27 10.68
N GLY A 268 11.22 7.36 9.55
CA GLY A 268 10.65 7.24 8.22
C GLY A 268 10.22 5.81 7.92
N CYS A 269 9.09 5.65 7.22
CA CYS A 269 8.64 4.31 6.85
C CYS A 269 7.82 4.25 5.56
N ALA A 270 7.80 3.04 4.98
CA ALA A 270 6.92 2.68 3.89
C ALA A 270 6.31 1.29 4.09
N THR A 271 4.98 1.22 3.97
CA THR A 271 4.23 -0.03 3.96
C THR A 271 4.38 -0.73 2.61
N LEU A 272 4.67 -2.03 2.66
CA LEU A 272 4.85 -2.91 1.52
C LEU A 272 3.82 -4.04 1.62
N ASN A 273 2.88 -4.10 0.69
CA ASN A 273 1.88 -5.16 0.63
C ASN A 273 2.52 -6.56 0.53
N TRP A 274 1.93 -7.56 1.20
CA TRP A 274 2.26 -8.98 1.05
C TRP A 274 1.09 -9.75 0.41
N SER A 275 0.77 -9.41 -0.84
CA SER A 275 -0.19 -10.19 -1.65
C SER A 275 0.56 -11.16 -2.56
N GLU A 276 1.40 -12.00 -1.96
CA GLU A 276 2.30 -12.90 -2.68
C GLU A 276 1.73 -14.31 -2.84
N ASP A 277 2.24 -15.05 -3.82
CA ASP A 277 1.84 -16.44 -4.03
C ASP A 277 2.32 -17.37 -2.89
N LYS A 278 1.72 -18.57 -2.82
CA LYS A 278 2.05 -19.57 -1.79
C LYS A 278 3.53 -19.97 -1.75
N ARG A 279 4.26 -19.86 -2.86
CA ARG A 279 5.68 -20.26 -2.92
C ARG A 279 6.54 -19.22 -2.20
N LYS A 280 6.33 -17.94 -2.50
CA LYS A 280 7.02 -16.85 -1.80
C LYS A 280 6.59 -16.76 -0.34
N ASP A 281 5.31 -16.91 -0.06
CA ASP A 281 4.78 -16.95 1.31
C ASP A 281 5.44 -18.06 2.13
N LYS A 282 5.48 -19.30 1.61
CA LYS A 282 6.18 -20.42 2.27
C LYS A 282 7.66 -20.11 2.55
N LYS A 283 8.37 -19.48 1.61
CA LYS A 283 9.78 -19.09 1.80
C LYS A 283 9.95 -18.09 2.93
N LEU A 284 9.14 -17.03 2.98
CA LEU A 284 9.19 -16.05 4.07
C LEU A 284 8.90 -16.71 5.42
N ARG A 285 7.85 -17.53 5.47
CA ARG A 285 7.44 -18.23 6.70
C ARG A 285 8.51 -19.15 7.24
N SER A 286 9.14 -19.94 6.37
CA SER A 286 10.27 -20.78 6.75
C SER A 286 11.48 -19.95 7.19
N PHE A 287 11.73 -18.81 6.55
CA PHE A 287 12.86 -17.93 6.91
C PHE A 287 12.72 -17.29 8.30
N LEU A 288 11.50 -16.87 8.66
CA LEU A 288 11.20 -16.22 9.94
C LEU A 288 10.62 -17.17 11.01
N ASN A 289 10.51 -18.47 10.71
CA ASN A 289 9.82 -19.46 11.55
C ASN A 289 8.39 -19.04 11.96
N ILE A 290 7.64 -18.46 11.01
CA ILE A 290 6.27 -18.00 11.26
C ILE A 290 5.34 -19.22 11.44
N PRO A 291 4.63 -19.35 12.58
CA PRO A 291 3.73 -20.46 12.87
C PRO A 291 2.63 -20.63 11.80
N PRO A 292 2.16 -21.87 11.50
CA PRO A 292 1.18 -22.12 10.43
C PRO A 292 -0.18 -21.46 10.67
N ASN A 293 -0.50 -21.11 11.91
CA ASN A 293 -1.72 -20.41 12.30
C ASN A 293 -1.60 -18.88 12.23
N GLU A 294 -0.55 -18.34 11.66
CA GLU A 294 -0.45 -16.89 11.41
C GLU A 294 -0.66 -16.58 9.93
N HIS A 295 -1.32 -15.47 9.62
CA HIS A 295 -1.43 -14.95 8.26
C HIS A 295 -0.51 -13.73 8.11
N VAL A 296 0.35 -13.71 7.08
CA VAL A 296 1.24 -12.56 6.80
C VAL A 296 0.44 -11.52 6.01
N HIS A 297 0.40 -10.27 6.48
CA HIS A 297 -0.43 -9.22 5.88
C HIS A 297 0.37 -8.23 5.03
N PHE A 298 1.38 -7.62 5.62
CA PHE A 298 2.23 -6.62 4.96
C PHE A 298 3.53 -6.46 5.74
N LEU A 299 4.48 -5.75 5.15
CA LEU A 299 5.72 -5.34 5.79
C LEU A 299 5.76 -3.83 5.94
N ILE A 300 6.55 -3.34 6.88
CA ILE A 300 6.88 -1.93 6.99
C ILE A 300 8.40 -1.84 6.98
N CYS A 301 8.97 -1.31 5.90
CA CYS A 301 10.39 -0.96 5.88
C CYS A 301 10.55 0.42 6.51
N CYS A 302 11.64 0.63 7.25
CA CYS A 302 11.89 1.86 7.98
C CYS A 302 13.39 2.13 8.14
N GLY A 303 13.69 3.39 8.44
CA GLY A 303 15.02 3.93 8.66
C GLY A 303 14.92 5.37 9.12
N TYR A 304 16.01 5.92 9.65
CA TYR A 304 16.11 7.36 9.85
C TYR A 304 16.17 8.08 8.50
N LEU A 305 15.80 9.35 8.49
CA LEU A 305 15.73 10.16 7.27
C LEU A 305 17.08 10.82 6.98
N PRO A 306 17.49 10.94 5.70
CA PRO A 306 18.61 11.79 5.33
C PRO A 306 18.23 13.27 5.51
N ASP A 307 19.22 14.16 5.38
CA ASP A 307 19.04 15.61 5.54
C ASP A 307 17.97 16.18 4.60
N GLU A 308 17.94 15.72 3.34
CA GLU A 308 16.95 16.09 2.33
C GLU A 308 16.42 14.87 1.57
N PHE A 309 15.11 14.86 1.29
CA PHE A 309 14.46 13.79 0.52
C PHE A 309 13.11 14.22 -0.05
N LEU A 310 12.68 13.47 -1.08
CA LEU A 310 11.37 13.63 -1.70
C LEU A 310 10.37 12.61 -1.17
N VAL A 311 9.10 13.03 -1.05
CA VAL A 311 7.96 12.13 -0.83
C VAL A 311 6.89 12.37 -1.88
N ALA A 312 6.09 11.32 -2.11
CA ALA A 312 5.03 11.41 -3.09
C ALA A 312 3.93 12.36 -2.59
N ALA A 313 3.46 13.26 -3.45
CA ALA A 313 2.38 14.18 -3.10
C ALA A 313 1.12 13.42 -2.67
N SER A 314 0.81 12.33 -3.37
CA SER A 314 -0.28 11.39 -3.09
C SER A 314 -1.57 12.12 -2.70
N LEU A 315 -2.09 12.95 -3.61
CA LEU A 315 -3.31 13.71 -3.37
C LEU A 315 -4.47 12.80 -2.91
N ARG A 316 -5.34 13.34 -2.07
CA ARG A 316 -6.52 12.62 -1.55
C ARG A 316 -7.76 13.01 -2.34
N LYS A 317 -8.65 12.04 -2.55
CA LYS A 317 -10.00 12.31 -3.05
C LYS A 317 -10.72 13.26 -2.09
N ASP A 318 -11.58 14.10 -2.64
CA ASP A 318 -12.53 14.88 -1.83
C ASP A 318 -13.36 13.93 -0.95
N VAL A 319 -13.63 14.35 0.29
CA VAL A 319 -14.40 13.57 1.27
C VAL A 319 -15.79 13.17 0.74
N LYS A 320 -16.41 14.00 -0.11
CA LYS A 320 -17.71 13.73 -0.73
C LYS A 320 -17.70 12.49 -1.63
N ASN A 321 -16.53 12.09 -2.14
CA ASN A 321 -16.39 10.90 -2.97
C ASN A 321 -16.27 9.60 -2.14
N ILE A 322 -16.15 9.70 -0.81
CA ILE A 322 -15.98 8.55 0.08
C ILE A 322 -16.94 8.55 1.27
N CYS A 323 -17.77 9.58 1.42
CA CYS A 323 -18.70 9.74 2.53
C CYS A 323 -20.09 10.10 1.99
N GLU A 324 -21.07 9.28 2.30
CA GLU A 324 -22.49 9.50 1.99
C GLU A 324 -23.26 9.71 3.30
N ILE A 325 -24.07 10.77 3.34
CA ILE A 325 -24.95 11.07 4.47
C ILE A 325 -26.34 10.53 4.14
N ILE A 326 -26.76 9.48 4.85
CA ILE A 326 -28.11 8.91 4.75
C ILE A 326 -28.94 9.57 5.86
N THR A 327 -29.76 10.55 5.50
CA THR A 327 -30.73 11.22 6.40
C THR A 327 -32.08 10.54 6.40
#